data_AF-A0A421DMI0-F1
#
_entry.id   AF-A0A421DMI0-F1
#
_cell.length_a   1.000
_cell.length_b   1.000
_cell.length_c   1.000
_cell.angle_alpha   90.00
_cell.angle_beta   90.00
_cell.angle_gamma   90.00
#
_symmetry.space_group_name_H-M   'P 1'
#
loop_
_entity.id
_entity.type
_entity.pdbx_description
1 polymer ?
#
loop_
_entity_poly.entity_id
_entity_poly.type
_entity_poly.pdbx_seq_one_letter_code
_entity_poly.pdbx_strand_id
1 'polypeptide(L)'
;MSSFLTVRKVIYTTLLLSLSQYSFASPLSTLSDVKSVLDRGQRINLTIDLTQCSNPDTGATGTMKGGLLVNSYLIRPDGSLAFSDTRQTVSNEKPVAQILRYRSKDEHTITFTMHLFSLPDWKPSGNPVQYDCVINQGIIFYLRG
;
A
#
# COMPACT_ATOMS: atom_id res chain seq x y z
N MET A 1 2.32 72.27 4.58
CA MET A 1 1.45 71.70 3.53
C MET A 1 2.34 71.07 2.49
N SER A 2 2.11 69.78 2.20
CA SER A 2 2.26 69.03 0.94
C SER A 2 3.26 69.59 -0.11
N SER A 3 4.13 68.83 -0.79
CA SER A 3 3.98 67.45 -1.24
C SER A 3 5.13 67.04 -2.19
N PHE A 4 5.35 65.73 -2.29
CA PHE A 4 5.77 64.93 -3.45
C PHE A 4 7.20 65.02 -4.05
N LEU A 5 7.67 63.81 -4.42
CA LEU A 5 8.84 63.42 -5.24
C LEU A 5 10.16 63.31 -4.45
N THR A 6 10.62 62.12 -4.06
CA THR A 6 11.15 61.13 -5.01
C THR A 6 11.25 59.76 -4.32
N VAL A 7 10.26 58.89 -4.53
CA VAL A 7 10.30 57.49 -4.07
C VAL A 7 11.15 56.72 -5.08
N ARG A 8 12.43 56.57 -4.73
CA ARG A 8 13.45 55.88 -5.53
C ARG A 8 13.23 54.37 -5.40
N LYS A 9 12.70 53.79 -6.49
CA LYS A 9 12.77 52.38 -6.92
C LYS A 9 13.49 51.44 -5.94
N VAL A 10 12.73 50.67 -5.17
CA VAL A 10 13.13 49.31 -4.80
C VAL A 10 11.93 48.41 -5.06
N ILE A 11 11.86 47.92 -6.30
CA ILE A 11 10.91 46.90 -6.71
C ILE A 11 11.42 45.60 -6.09
N TYR A 12 10.92 45.26 -4.89
CA TYR A 12 11.07 43.93 -4.34
C TYR A 12 10.12 43.01 -5.08
N THR A 13 10.61 42.43 -6.17
CA THR A 13 9.97 41.32 -6.87
C THR A 13 10.10 40.08 -5.96
N THR A 14 9.18 39.92 -5.01
CA THR A 14 9.01 38.64 -4.29
C THR A 14 8.47 37.63 -5.28
N LEU A 15 9.39 36.93 -5.94
CA LEU A 15 9.13 35.74 -6.74
C LEU A 15 8.60 34.67 -5.78
N LEU A 16 7.27 34.53 -5.73
CA LEU A 16 6.60 33.36 -5.15
C LEU A 16 7.00 32.15 -6.00
N LEU A 17 8.14 31.53 -5.66
CA LEU A 17 8.46 30.17 -6.05
C LEU A 17 7.46 29.26 -5.34
N SER A 18 6.28 29.12 -5.93
CA SER A 18 5.39 27.99 -5.67
C SER A 18 6.13 26.74 -6.15
N LEU A 19 7.00 26.20 -5.30
CA LEU A 19 7.44 24.82 -5.40
C LEU A 19 6.17 23.99 -5.21
N SER A 20 5.54 23.63 -6.31
CA SER A 20 4.65 22.47 -6.35
C SER A 20 5.51 21.31 -5.88
N GLN A 21 5.51 21.03 -4.59
CA GLN A 21 6.03 19.78 -4.07
C GLN A 21 5.17 18.71 -4.73
N TYR A 22 5.70 18.10 -5.79
CA TYR A 22 5.22 16.82 -6.26
C TYR A 22 5.42 15.88 -5.07
N SER A 23 4.37 15.76 -4.26
CA SER A 23 4.39 14.92 -3.07
C SER A 23 4.28 13.48 -3.56
N PHE A 24 5.41 12.92 -4.00
CA PHE A 24 5.52 11.51 -4.24
C PHE A 24 5.30 10.80 -2.90
N ALA A 25 4.45 9.78 -2.91
CA ALA A 25 4.17 9.00 -1.72
C ALA A 25 5.49 8.38 -1.22
N SER A 26 5.87 8.68 0.02
CA SER A 26 7.16 8.24 0.56
C SER A 26 7.10 6.75 0.92
N PRO A 27 8.05 5.92 0.43
CA PRO A 27 8.03 4.50 0.73
C PRO A 27 8.33 4.25 2.22
N LEU A 28 7.68 3.24 2.79
CA LEU A 28 7.91 2.76 4.15
C LEU A 28 8.71 1.46 4.06
N SER A 29 9.91 1.45 4.63
CA SER A 29 10.91 0.43 4.30
C SER A 29 10.92 -0.77 5.23
N THR A 30 10.31 -0.62 6.41
CA THR A 30 10.25 -1.68 7.42
C THR A 30 8.82 -1.84 7.93
N LEU A 31 8.54 -3.00 8.52
CA LEU A 31 7.27 -3.22 9.21
C LEU A 31 7.06 -2.20 10.34
N SER A 32 8.12 -1.81 11.04
CA SER A 32 8.06 -0.79 12.10
C SER A 32 7.65 0.58 11.58
N ASP A 33 8.14 1.00 10.41
CA ASP A 33 7.69 2.24 9.76
C ASP A 33 6.19 2.16 9.40
N VAL A 34 5.77 1.03 8.84
CA VAL A 34 4.37 0.77 8.49
C VAL A 34 3.47 0.84 9.73
N LYS A 35 3.81 0.11 10.79
CA LYS A 35 3.06 0.11 12.06
C LYS A 35 3.02 1.51 12.67
N SER A 36 4.15 2.21 12.70
CA SER A 36 4.25 3.58 13.24
C SER A 36 3.30 4.55 12.52
N VAL A 37 3.18 4.46 11.20
CA VAL A 37 2.23 5.25 10.40
C VAL A 37 0.78 4.87 10.73
N LEU A 38 0.49 3.56 10.78
CA LEU A 38 -0.85 3.06 11.11
C LEU A 38 -1.29 3.46 12.53
N ASP A 39 -0.42 3.35 13.52
CA ASP A 39 -0.70 3.73 14.93
C ASP A 39 -1.04 5.22 15.08
N ARG A 40 -0.59 6.07 14.15
CA ARG A 40 -0.99 7.49 14.09
C ARG A 40 -2.33 7.72 13.38
N GLY A 41 -3.04 6.66 12.98
CA GLY A 41 -4.29 6.73 12.23
C GLY A 41 -4.11 7.15 10.76
N GLN A 42 -2.87 7.13 10.24
CA GLN A 42 -2.60 7.51 8.86
C GLN A 42 -2.92 6.34 7.92
N ARG A 43 -3.33 6.68 6.69
CA ARG A 43 -3.61 5.69 5.64
C ARG A 43 -2.35 5.36 4.85
N ILE A 44 -2.20 4.10 4.47
CA ILE A 44 -1.10 3.62 3.62
C ILE A 44 -1.66 3.00 2.34
N ASN A 45 -1.00 3.29 1.22
CA ASN A 45 -1.18 2.54 -0.01
C ASN A 45 -0.15 1.41 -0.05
N LEU A 46 -0.48 0.30 -0.72
CA LEU A 46 0.49 -0.72 -1.07
C LEU A 46 0.40 -1.07 -2.54
N THR A 47 1.55 -1.41 -3.11
CA THR A 47 1.66 -2.13 -4.38
C THR A 47 2.34 -3.46 -4.14
N ILE A 48 1.93 -4.49 -4.87
CA ILE A 48 2.51 -5.82 -4.84
C ILE A 48 2.87 -6.25 -6.26
N ASP A 49 4.04 -6.86 -6.40
CA ASP A 49 4.53 -7.47 -7.61
C ASP A 49 4.90 -8.93 -7.30
N LEU A 50 3.97 -9.85 -7.56
CA LEU A 50 4.17 -11.26 -7.23
C LEU A 50 5.25 -11.93 -8.08
N THR A 51 5.70 -11.30 -9.17
CA THR A 51 6.85 -11.80 -9.95
C THR A 51 8.17 -11.68 -9.17
N GLN A 52 8.19 -10.84 -8.13
CA GLN A 52 9.28 -10.63 -7.18
C GLN A 52 9.02 -11.27 -5.82
N CYS A 53 7.94 -12.05 -5.69
CA CYS A 53 7.62 -12.81 -4.49
C CYS A 53 7.75 -14.31 -4.76
N SER A 54 8.00 -15.09 -3.71
CA SER A 54 8.20 -16.54 -3.84
C SER A 54 7.21 -17.32 -2.98
N ASN A 55 6.65 -18.39 -3.53
CA ASN A 55 5.83 -19.32 -2.77
C ASN A 55 6.74 -20.07 -1.78
N PRO A 56 6.45 -20.06 -0.47
CA PRO A 56 7.37 -20.61 0.52
C PRO A 56 7.55 -22.13 0.46
N ASP A 57 6.60 -22.85 -0.14
CA ASP A 57 6.64 -24.32 -0.23
C ASP A 57 7.35 -24.80 -1.50
N THR A 58 7.22 -24.06 -2.60
CA THR A 58 7.68 -24.48 -3.94
C THR A 58 8.80 -23.63 -4.51
N GLY A 59 9.04 -22.43 -3.96
CA GLY A 59 9.97 -21.44 -4.49
C GLY A 59 9.46 -20.68 -5.72
N ALA A 60 8.35 -21.11 -6.33
CA ALA A 60 7.82 -20.53 -7.55
C ALA A 60 7.38 -19.07 -7.37
N THR A 61 7.62 -18.25 -8.39
CA THR A 61 7.14 -16.86 -8.41
C THR A 61 5.70 -16.77 -8.87
N GLY A 62 5.00 -15.71 -8.47
CA GLY A 62 3.68 -15.40 -8.99
C GLY A 62 3.74 -14.63 -10.31
N THR A 63 2.57 -14.35 -10.87
CA THR A 63 2.46 -13.69 -12.19
C THR A 63 1.72 -12.36 -12.15
N MET A 64 1.13 -12.00 -11.01
CA MET A 64 0.23 -10.86 -10.88
C MET A 64 0.92 -9.66 -10.23
N LYS A 65 0.51 -8.46 -10.65
CA LYS A 65 0.80 -7.21 -9.94
C LYS A 65 -0.50 -6.57 -9.49
N GLY A 66 -0.48 -5.81 -8.41
CA GLY A 66 -1.68 -5.17 -7.90
C GLY A 66 -1.38 -4.11 -6.85
N GLY A 67 -2.45 -3.59 -6.26
CA GLY A 67 -2.35 -2.63 -5.18
C GLY A 67 -3.69 -2.44 -4.48
N LEU A 68 -3.62 -1.89 -3.28
CA LEU A 68 -4.78 -1.52 -2.48
C LEU A 68 -4.46 -0.41 -1.49
N LEU A 69 -5.50 0.24 -0.99
CA LEU A 69 -5.44 1.12 0.17
C LEU A 69 -5.74 0.28 1.42
N VAL A 70 -4.84 0.31 2.41
CA VAL A 70 -5.09 -0.40 3.68
C VAL A 70 -6.09 0.40 4.50
N ASN A 71 -7.33 -0.09 4.54
CA ASN A 71 -8.43 0.57 5.26
C ASN A 71 -8.63 0.02 6.68
N SER A 72 -8.32 -1.26 6.88
CA SER A 72 -8.53 -1.96 8.15
C SER A 72 -7.35 -2.89 8.42
N TYR A 73 -6.81 -2.86 9.63
CA TYR A 73 -5.67 -3.65 10.03
C TYR A 73 -5.77 -4.07 11.50
N LEU A 74 -4.98 -5.07 11.87
CA LEU A 74 -4.75 -5.49 13.24
C LEU A 74 -3.24 -5.60 13.47
N ILE A 75 -2.75 -4.98 14.53
CA ILE A 75 -1.45 -5.29 15.12
C ILE A 75 -1.72 -6.23 16.29
N ARG A 76 -1.19 -7.45 16.22
CA ARG A 76 -1.41 -8.49 17.24
C ARG A 76 -0.48 -8.30 18.44
N PRO A 77 -0.74 -8.94 19.60
CA PRO A 77 0.14 -8.87 20.76
C PRO A 77 1.59 -9.33 20.50
N ASP A 78 1.80 -10.20 19.50
CA ASP A 78 3.13 -10.63 19.05
C ASP A 78 3.84 -9.60 18.15
N GLY A 79 3.24 -8.42 17.95
CA GLY A 79 3.76 -7.36 17.08
C GLY A 79 3.52 -7.58 15.59
N SER A 80 2.86 -8.68 15.19
CA SER A 80 2.58 -8.96 13.79
C SER A 80 1.43 -8.09 13.27
N LEU A 81 1.63 -7.53 12.07
CA LEU A 81 0.61 -6.82 11.31
C LEU A 81 -0.21 -7.83 10.50
N ALA A 82 -1.52 -7.64 10.45
CA ALA A 82 -2.39 -8.29 9.49
C ALA A 82 -3.48 -7.36 8.97
N PHE A 83 -3.78 -7.48 7.69
CA PHE A 83 -4.90 -6.80 7.05
C PHE A 83 -5.42 -7.65 5.90
N SER A 84 -6.61 -7.31 5.40
CA SER A 84 -7.25 -8.02 4.31
C SER A 84 -8.10 -7.10 3.46
N ASP A 85 -8.34 -7.54 2.23
CA ASP A 85 -9.29 -6.93 1.30
C ASP A 85 -10.20 -8.03 0.75
N THR A 86 -11.45 -7.70 0.47
CA THR A 86 -12.40 -8.63 -0.15
C THR A 86 -12.94 -7.99 -1.41
N ARG A 87 -12.77 -8.65 -2.55
CA ARG A 87 -13.31 -8.20 -3.83
C ARG A 87 -14.30 -9.21 -4.37
N GLN A 88 -15.52 -8.76 -4.62
CA GLN A 88 -16.47 -9.52 -5.42
C GLN A 88 -16.26 -9.15 -6.88
N THR A 89 -16.16 -10.16 -7.74
CA THR A 89 -15.94 -9.99 -9.16
C THR A 89 -16.58 -11.15 -9.93
N VAL A 90 -16.39 -11.19 -11.24
CA VAL A 90 -16.83 -12.28 -12.11
C VAL A 90 -15.58 -12.98 -12.66
N SER A 91 -15.56 -14.31 -12.57
CA SER A 91 -14.55 -15.18 -13.17
C SER A 91 -15.24 -16.29 -13.94
N ASN A 92 -14.87 -16.49 -15.20
CA ASN A 92 -15.53 -17.45 -16.11
C ASN A 92 -17.07 -17.33 -16.06
N GLU A 93 -17.57 -16.11 -16.20
CA GLU A 93 -19.01 -15.76 -16.19
C GLU A 93 -19.76 -16.07 -14.88
N LYS A 94 -19.05 -16.46 -13.81
CA LYS A 94 -19.63 -16.76 -12.49
C LYS A 94 -19.18 -15.75 -11.44
N PRO A 95 -20.08 -15.34 -10.53
CA PRO A 95 -19.71 -14.45 -9.45
C PRO A 95 -18.80 -15.17 -8.45
N VAL A 96 -17.72 -14.50 -8.05
CA VAL A 96 -16.73 -15.00 -7.09
C VAL A 96 -16.36 -13.92 -6.08
N ALA A 97 -16.00 -14.33 -4.88
CA ALA A 97 -15.36 -13.48 -3.88
C ALA A 97 -13.87 -13.86 -3.77
N GLN A 98 -13.01 -12.87 -3.91
CA GLN A 98 -11.58 -12.96 -3.72
C GLN A 98 -11.23 -12.34 -2.37
N ILE A 99 -10.68 -13.14 -1.45
CA ILE A 99 -10.22 -12.68 -0.15
C ILE A 99 -8.69 -12.62 -0.20
N LEU A 100 -8.15 -11.40 -0.15
CA LEU A 100 -6.72 -11.11 -0.11
C LEU A 100 -6.33 -10.88 1.34
N ARG A 101 -5.33 -11.60 1.84
CA ARG A 101 -4.83 -11.42 3.21
C ARG A 101 -3.33 -11.18 3.19
N TYR A 102 -2.89 -10.28 4.05
CA TYR A 102 -1.50 -9.89 4.21
C TYR A 102 -1.16 -10.04 5.68
N ARG A 103 -0.05 -10.71 5.97
CA ARG A 103 0.45 -10.88 7.33
C ARG A 103 1.95 -10.67 7.35
N SER A 104 2.46 -9.90 8.31
CA SER A 104 3.91 -9.85 8.50
C SER A 104 4.44 -11.21 8.95
N LYS A 105 5.43 -11.72 8.23
CA LYS A 105 6.22 -12.89 8.64
C LYS A 105 7.33 -12.47 9.60
N ASP A 106 7.98 -11.36 9.27
CA ASP A 106 9.03 -10.71 10.05
C ASP A 106 9.07 -9.21 9.73
N GLU A 107 10.13 -8.52 10.14
CA GLU A 107 10.31 -7.08 9.98
C GLU A 107 10.40 -6.61 8.51
N HIS A 108 10.77 -7.50 7.60
CA HIS A 108 11.03 -7.17 6.18
C HIS A 108 10.18 -8.00 5.22
N THR A 109 9.36 -8.92 5.71
CA THR A 109 8.62 -9.86 4.86
C THR A 109 7.14 -9.89 5.18
N ILE A 110 6.32 -9.77 4.14
CA ILE A 110 4.87 -9.95 4.21
C ILE A 110 4.49 -11.23 3.48
N THR A 111 3.77 -12.11 4.16
CA THR A 111 3.07 -13.23 3.52
C THR A 111 1.75 -12.73 2.96
N PHE A 112 1.60 -12.81 1.64
CA PHE A 112 0.35 -12.63 0.91
C PHE A 112 -0.33 -13.98 0.72
N THR A 113 -1.65 -14.03 0.93
CA THR A 113 -2.49 -15.17 0.57
C THR A 113 -3.74 -14.70 -0.15
N MET A 114 -4.22 -15.51 -1.09
CA MET A 114 -5.46 -15.26 -1.78
C MET A 114 -6.30 -16.52 -1.80
N HIS A 115 -7.56 -16.36 -1.40
CA HIS A 115 -8.58 -17.39 -1.45
C HIS A 115 -9.70 -16.93 -2.39
N LEU A 116 -10.17 -17.83 -3.23
CA LEU A 116 -11.32 -17.60 -4.09
C LEU A 116 -12.49 -18.45 -3.60
N PHE A 117 -13.67 -17.85 -3.60
CA PHE A 117 -14.92 -18.50 -3.23
C PHE A 117 -15.97 -18.26 -4.32
N SER A 118 -16.74 -19.28 -4.70
CA SER A 118 -17.93 -19.11 -5.52
C SER A 118 -19.01 -18.40 -4.72
N LEU A 119 -19.79 -17.57 -5.41
CA LEU A 119 -20.98 -16.95 -4.83
C LEU A 119 -22.24 -17.55 -5.45
N PRO A 120 -23.36 -17.62 -4.70
CA PRO A 120 -23.56 -17.07 -3.35
C PRO A 120 -23.18 -18.04 -2.22
N ASP A 121 -22.76 -19.26 -2.53
CA ASP A 121 -22.62 -20.36 -1.56
C ASP A 121 -21.31 -20.34 -0.76
N TRP A 122 -20.40 -19.42 -1.07
CA TRP A 122 -19.09 -19.27 -0.42
C TRP A 122 -18.27 -20.56 -0.41
N LYS A 123 -18.41 -21.40 -1.44
CA LYS A 123 -17.57 -22.60 -1.55
C LYS A 123 -16.20 -22.23 -2.10
N PRO A 124 -15.10 -22.79 -1.55
CA PRO A 124 -13.78 -22.59 -2.12
C PRO A 124 -13.75 -22.93 -3.62
N SER A 125 -13.15 -22.05 -4.41
CA SER A 125 -13.02 -22.18 -5.85
C SER A 125 -11.54 -22.21 -6.22
N GLY A 126 -11.01 -23.41 -6.46
CA GLY A 126 -9.58 -23.64 -6.68
C GLY A 126 -8.74 -23.65 -5.41
N ASN A 127 -7.43 -23.73 -5.57
CA ASN A 127 -6.49 -23.76 -4.46
C ASN A 127 -6.15 -22.34 -4.00
N PRO A 128 -6.00 -22.11 -2.69
CA PRO A 128 -5.40 -20.89 -2.20
C PRO A 128 -3.99 -20.70 -2.76
N VAL A 129 -3.60 -19.46 -3.00
CA VAL A 129 -2.21 -19.13 -3.34
C VAL A 129 -1.56 -18.38 -2.19
N GLN A 130 -0.25 -18.56 -2.05
CA GLN A 130 0.56 -17.92 -1.03
C GLN A 130 1.91 -17.51 -1.60
N TYR A 131 2.37 -16.32 -1.21
CA TYR A 131 3.68 -15.78 -1.57
C TYR A 131 4.27 -14.99 -0.41
N ASP A 132 5.56 -15.17 -0.15
CA ASP A 132 6.34 -14.29 0.73
C ASP A 132 6.97 -13.18 -0.13
N CYS A 133 6.71 -11.94 0.26
CA CYS A 133 7.13 -10.73 -0.43
C CYS A 133 8.02 -9.90 0.50
N VAL A 134 9.26 -9.64 0.07
CA VAL A 134 10.17 -8.73 0.78
C VAL A 134 9.73 -7.28 0.56
N ILE A 135 9.68 -6.50 1.64
CA ILE A 135 9.38 -5.06 1.63
C ILE A 135 10.42 -4.33 0.79
N ASN A 136 9.97 -3.37 -0.03
CA ASN A 136 10.74 -2.65 -1.04
C ASN A 136 11.24 -3.49 -2.22
N GLN A 137 10.83 -4.76 -2.34
CA GLN A 137 11.11 -5.59 -3.52
C GLN A 137 9.80 -6.08 -4.15
N GLY A 138 9.14 -7.05 -3.52
CA GLY A 138 7.88 -7.62 -4.00
C GLY A 138 6.64 -6.93 -3.45
N ILE A 139 6.77 -6.20 -2.33
CA ILE A 139 5.71 -5.37 -1.78
C ILE A 139 6.27 -4.01 -1.38
N ILE A 140 5.58 -2.94 -1.71
CA ILE A 140 6.00 -1.57 -1.36
C ILE A 140 4.83 -0.89 -0.68
N PHE A 141 5.09 -0.33 0.50
CA PHE A 141 4.14 0.48 1.25
C PHE A 141 4.47 1.94 1.06
N TYR A 142 3.45 2.77 0.97
CA TYR A 142 3.59 4.22 0.80
C TYR A 142 2.73 4.95 1.81
N LEU A 143 3.31 5.96 2.47
CA LEU A 143 2.55 6.93 3.22
C LEU A 143 1.64 7.70 2.25
N ARG A 144 0.34 7.77 2.57
CA ARG A 144 -0.56 8.66 1.84
C ARG A 144 -0.32 10.09 2.32
N GLY A 145 0.23 10.92 1.42
CA GLY A 145 0.31 12.38 1.61
C GLY A 145 -1.05 13.05 1.58
#